data_AF-A0A1Z4LWD7-F1
#
_entry.id   AF-A0A1Z4LWD7-F1
#
_cell.length_a   1.000
_cell.length_b   1.000
_cell.length_c   1.000
_cell.angle_alpha   90.00
_cell.angle_beta   90.00
_cell.angle_gamma   90.00
#
_symmetry.space_group_name_H-M   'P 1'
#
loop_
_entity.id
_entity.type
_entity.pdbx_description
1 polymer ?
#
loop_
_entity_poly.entity_id
_entity_poly.type
_entity_poly.pdbx_seq_one_letter_code
_entity_poly.pdbx_strand_id
1 'polypeptide(L)'
;MDIMDIKLGFGPIPRLQYIFVSRENDYCWYALSEDTKQIPIYDKALTGIITGIEVNKKVETSFGEAEKTDLYILADKPYVVRSGSDSYFSAMFVVVSG
;
A
#
# COMPACT_ATOMS: atom_id res chain seq x y z
N MET A 1 -41.39 -7.44 -9.77
CA MET A 1 -40.40 -6.48 -10.30
C MET A 1 -39.92 -5.70 -9.09
N ASP A 2 -38.93 -6.26 -8.41
CA ASP A 2 -38.44 -5.71 -7.15
C ASP A 2 -37.69 -4.43 -7.44
N ILE A 3 -38.18 -3.33 -6.85
CA ILE A 3 -37.55 -2.02 -6.93
C ILE A 3 -36.29 -2.13 -6.05
N MET A 4 -35.11 -2.19 -6.67
CA MET A 4 -33.85 -2.13 -5.95
C MET A 4 -33.80 -0.81 -5.18
N ASP A 5 -33.82 -0.90 -3.85
CA ASP A 5 -33.62 0.20 -2.92
C ASP A 5 -32.14 0.62 -3.00
N ILE A 6 -31.83 1.53 -3.93
CA ILE A 6 -30.47 2.06 -4.11
C ILE A 6 -30.18 3.00 -2.93
N LYS A 7 -29.59 2.46 -1.86
CA LYS A 7 -28.97 3.26 -0.80
C LYS A 7 -27.76 4.01 -1.37
N LEU A 8 -27.93 5.29 -1.65
CA LEU A 8 -26.82 6.22 -1.90
C LEU A 8 -25.91 6.24 -0.66
N GLY A 9 -24.71 5.68 -0.78
CA GLY A 9 -23.61 5.93 0.16
C GLY A 9 -23.02 4.74 0.91
N PHE A 10 -23.58 3.53 0.79
CA PHE A 10 -23.01 2.33 1.43
C PHE A 10 -22.82 1.21 0.40
N GLY A 11 -21.74 1.33 -0.37
CA GLY A 11 -21.15 0.21 -1.10
C GLY A 11 -20.17 -0.56 -0.20
N PRO A 12 -19.59 -1.67 -0.68
CA PRO A 12 -18.49 -2.32 0.04
C PRO A 12 -17.40 -1.28 0.32
N ILE A 13 -16.97 -1.20 1.59
CA ILE A 13 -15.85 -0.33 1.99
C ILE A 13 -14.66 -0.69 1.10
N PRO A 14 -14.05 0.28 0.38
CA PRO A 14 -12.89 0.01 -0.45
C PRO A 14 -11.80 -0.62 0.43
N ARG A 15 -11.45 -1.87 0.14
CA ARG A 15 -10.39 -2.54 0.89
C ARG A 15 -9.07 -1.84 0.60
N LEU A 16 -8.29 -1.60 1.65
CA LEU A 16 -6.93 -1.08 1.51
C LEU A 16 -6.10 -2.07 0.71
N GLN A 17 -5.51 -1.60 -0.39
CA GLN A 17 -4.59 -2.40 -1.18
C GLN A 17 -3.16 -2.14 -0.71
N TYR A 18 -2.52 -3.16 -0.12
CA TYR A 18 -1.11 -3.10 0.19
C TYR A 18 -0.28 -3.33 -1.07
N ILE A 19 0.67 -2.43 -1.30
CA ILE A 19 1.72 -2.59 -2.32
C ILE A 19 3.09 -2.43 -1.64
N PHE A 20 4.05 -3.17 -2.17
CA PHE A 20 5.39 -3.27 -1.62
C PHE A 20 6.39 -2.89 -2.70
N VAL A 21 7.54 -2.37 -2.27
CA VAL A 21 8.63 -1.99 -3.16
C VAL A 21 9.49 -3.21 -3.45
N SER A 22 9.61 -3.58 -4.71
CA SER A 22 10.50 -4.64 -5.16
C SER A 22 11.95 -4.20 -5.10
N ARG A 23 12.86 -5.16 -4.88
CA ARG A 23 14.32 -4.97 -5.06
C ARG A 23 14.81 -5.59 -6.37
N GLU A 24 13.92 -6.22 -7.13
CA GLU A 24 14.21 -6.89 -8.39
C GLU A 24 14.10 -5.90 -9.57
N ASN A 25 14.82 -6.17 -10.67
CA ASN A 25 14.95 -5.23 -11.79
C ASN A 25 13.70 -5.15 -12.70
N ASP A 26 12.85 -6.18 -12.69
CA ASP A 26 11.81 -6.32 -13.73
C ASP A 26 10.51 -5.55 -13.41
N TYR A 27 10.28 -5.21 -12.15
CA TYR A 27 9.11 -4.46 -11.68
C TYR A 27 9.43 -3.72 -10.38
N CYS A 28 8.94 -2.49 -10.23
CA CYS A 28 9.21 -1.69 -9.03
C CYS A 28 8.25 -2.00 -7.87
N TRP A 29 7.08 -2.55 -8.17
CA TRP A 29 5.98 -2.71 -7.21
C TRP A 29 5.41 -4.12 -7.28
N TYR A 30 4.97 -4.63 -6.13
CA TYR A 30 4.22 -5.88 -6.09
C TYR A 30 3.16 -5.85 -4.99
N ALA A 31 2.09 -6.62 -5.17
CA ALA A 31 1.14 -6.96 -4.13
C ALA A 31 1.39 -8.39 -3.64
N LEU A 32 0.82 -8.76 -2.49
CA LEU A 32 0.81 -10.15 -2.02
C LEU A 32 -0.56 -10.77 -2.31
N SER A 33 -0.57 -12.00 -2.83
CA SER A 33 -1.77 -12.83 -2.91
C SER A 33 -2.23 -13.26 -1.51
N GLU A 34 -3.43 -13.83 -1.40
CA GLU A 34 -3.95 -14.38 -0.13
C GLU A 34 -3.01 -15.46 0.44
N ASP A 35 -2.43 -16.27 -0.43
CA ASP A 35 -1.40 -17.28 -0.18
C ASP A 35 0.03 -16.71 -0.20
N THR A 36 0.19 -15.40 0.04
CA THR A 36 1.47 -14.69 0.26
C THR A 36 2.46 -14.69 -0.90
N LYS A 37 2.00 -15.03 -2.12
CA LYS A 37 2.85 -14.95 -3.32
C LYS A 37 2.94 -13.52 -3.83
N GLN A 38 4.12 -13.14 -4.33
CA GLN A 38 4.29 -11.84 -4.95
C GLN A 38 3.59 -11.79 -6.31
N ILE A 39 2.76 -10.76 -6.50
CA ILE A 39 2.08 -10.45 -7.75
C ILE A 39 2.71 -9.15 -8.27
N PRO A 40 3.53 -9.19 -9.33
CA PRO A 40 4.21 -8.01 -9.85
C PRO A 40 3.20 -7.01 -10.43
N ILE A 41 3.48 -5.72 -10.21
CA ILE A 41 2.74 -4.60 -10.80
C ILE A 41 3.70 -3.89 -11.75
N TYR A 42 3.38 -3.94 -13.04
CA TYR A 42 4.22 -3.39 -14.10
C TYR A 42 3.99 -1.89 -14.37
N ASP A 43 2.99 -1.30 -13.71
CA ASP A 43 2.75 0.14 -13.77
C ASP A 43 3.95 0.91 -13.23
N LYS A 44 4.35 1.94 -13.98
CA LYS A 44 5.57 2.69 -13.69
C LYS A 44 5.44 3.63 -12.48
N ALA A 45 4.23 4.10 -12.19
CA ALA A 45 3.98 5.04 -11.11
C ALA A 45 2.56 4.91 -10.56
N LEU A 46 2.42 5.09 -9.24
CA LEU A 46 1.14 5.29 -8.57
C LEU A 46 0.93 6.80 -8.38
N THR A 47 -0.13 7.34 -8.98
CA THR A 47 -0.50 8.75 -8.82
C THR A 47 -1.71 8.85 -7.91
N GLY A 48 -1.62 9.69 -6.88
CA GLY A 48 -2.71 9.89 -5.93
C GLY A 48 -2.35 10.96 -4.89
N ILE A 49 -3.23 11.15 -3.93
CA ILE A 49 -3.05 12.10 -2.83
C ILE A 49 -2.51 11.33 -1.62
N ILE A 50 -1.40 11.80 -1.06
CA ILE A 50 -0.91 11.27 0.22
C ILE A 50 -1.88 11.72 1.32
N THR A 51 -2.46 10.75 2.02
CA THR A 51 -3.46 10.98 3.08
C THR A 51 -2.90 10.72 4.47
N GLY A 52 -1.74 10.07 4.58
CA GLY A 52 -1.08 9.82 5.85
C GLY A 52 0.26 9.11 5.66
N ILE A 53 1.12 9.26 6.67
CA ILE A 53 2.39 8.56 6.78
C ILE A 53 2.47 8.00 8.20
N GLU A 54 2.74 6.71 8.33
CA GLU A 54 2.93 6.04 9.61
C GLU A 54 4.31 5.40 9.63
N VAL A 55 5.19 5.95 10.48
CA VAL A 55 6.58 5.49 10.64
C VAL A 55 6.71 4.59 11.85
N ASN A 56 7.71 3.70 11.83
CA ASN A 56 8.02 2.77 12.93
C ASN A 56 6.83 1.88 13.32
N LYS A 57 5.99 1.54 12.35
CA LYS A 57 4.86 0.65 12.56
C LYS A 57 5.37 -0.76 12.78
N LYS A 58 5.12 -1.29 13.97
CA LYS A 58 5.40 -2.69 14.31
C LYS A 58 4.42 -3.61 13.59
N VAL A 59 4.95 -4.52 12.78
CA VAL A 59 4.16 -5.54 12.09
C VAL A 59 4.76 -6.91 12.34
N GLU A 60 3.90 -7.91 12.53
CA GLU A 60 4.32 -9.31 12.53
C GLU A 60 4.56 -9.75 11.09
N THR A 61 5.75 -10.26 10.83
CA THR A 61 6.12 -10.87 9.54
C THR A 61 6.42 -12.34 9.76
N SER A 62 6.53 -13.11 8.67
CA SER A 62 6.96 -14.52 8.71
C SER A 62 8.33 -14.73 9.35
N PHE A 63 9.13 -13.66 9.50
CA PHE A 63 10.48 -13.68 10.09
C PHE A 63 10.53 -13.06 11.51
N GLY A 64 9.37 -12.68 12.07
CA GLY A 64 9.26 -12.01 13.37
C GLY A 64 8.71 -10.59 13.28
N GLU A 65 8.68 -9.90 14.43
CA GLU A 65 8.26 -8.50 14.52
C GLU A 65 9.28 -7.60 13.80
N ALA A 66 8.78 -6.71 12.94
CA ALA A 66 9.60 -5.78 12.19
C ALA A 66 8.95 -4.39 12.18
N GLU A 67 9.77 -3.35 12.15
CA GLU A 67 9.31 -1.99 11.93
C GLU A 67 9.19 -1.71 10.43
N LYS A 68 8.08 -1.09 10.05
CA LYS A 68 7.75 -0.69 8.68
C LYS A 68 7.27 0.74 8.63
N THR A 69 7.37 1.31 7.44
CA THR A 69 6.77 2.59 7.11
C THR A 69 5.60 2.33 6.16
N ASP A 70 4.43 2.85 6.52
CA ASP A 70 3.22 2.81 5.70
C ASP A 70 2.91 4.20 5.16
N LEU A 71 2.83 4.31 3.84
CA LEU A 71 2.40 5.51 3.13
C LEU A 71 0.99 5.29 2.58
N TYR A 72 0.03 6.08 3.07
CA TYR A 72 -1.38 5.98 2.67
C TYR A 72 -1.65 6.90 1.49
N ILE A 73 -2.08 6.34 0.37
CA ILE A 73 -2.33 7.06 -0.88
C ILE A 73 -3.77 6.83 -1.32
N LEU A 74 -4.53 7.92 -1.52
CA LEU A 74 -5.85 7.87 -2.13
C LEU A 74 -5.75 8.14 -3.63
N ALA A 75 -6.09 7.14 -4.45
CA ALA A 75 -6.13 7.23 -5.90
C ALA A 75 -7.49 6.73 -6.44
N ASP A 76 -7.52 5.83 -7.42
CA ASP A 76 -8.74 5.13 -7.85
C ASP A 76 -9.38 4.30 -6.72
N LYS A 77 -8.54 3.88 -5.77
CA LYS A 77 -8.88 3.22 -4.50
C LYS A 77 -7.83 3.56 -3.44
N PRO A 78 -8.04 3.24 -2.16
CA PRO A 78 -7.04 3.54 -1.15
C PRO A 78 -5.92 2.48 -1.15
N TYR A 79 -4.68 2.96 -1.24
CA TYR A 79 -3.46 2.15 -1.25
C TYR A 79 -2.61 2.41 -0.01
N VAL A 80 -1.87 1.39 0.39
CA VAL A 80 -0.81 1.49 1.39
C VAL A 80 0.48 1.01 0.76
N VAL A 81 1.44 1.91 0.57
CA VAL A 81 2.80 1.54 0.16
C VAL A 81 3.58 1.22 1.42
N ARG A 82 3.94 -0.06 1.59
CA ARG A 82 4.68 -0.53 2.75
C ARG A 82 6.13 -0.80 2.39
N SER A 83 7.03 -0.23 3.18
CA SER A 83 8.47 -0.40 3.05
C SER A 83 9.13 -0.73 4.39
N GLY A 84 10.33 -1.32 4.36
CA GLY A 84 11.17 -1.43 5.55
C GLY A 84 11.58 -0.05 6.06
N SER A 85 11.59 0.16 7.37
CA SER A 85 12.07 1.41 7.99
C SER A 85 13.44 1.84 7.46
N ASP A 86 14.36 0.89 7.27
CA ASP A 86 15.73 1.15 6.78
C ASP A 86 15.86 1.21 5.24
N SER A 87 14.75 1.17 4.50
CA SER A 87 14.81 1.19 3.03
C SER A 87 15.09 2.58 2.49
N TYR A 88 15.82 2.67 1.36
CA TYR A 88 16.03 3.93 0.63
C TYR A 88 14.72 4.64 0.28
N PHE A 89 13.66 3.87 0.01
CA PHE A 89 12.31 4.40 -0.20
C PHE A 89 11.85 5.19 1.04
N SER A 90 11.91 4.59 2.23
CA SER A 90 11.54 5.25 3.49
C SER A 90 12.40 6.49 3.78
N ALA A 91 13.72 6.40 3.57
CA ALA A 91 14.64 7.50 3.80
C ALA A 91 14.35 8.70 2.88
N MET A 92 14.06 8.45 1.60
CA MET A 92 13.76 9.51 0.63
C MET A 92 12.47 10.27 0.98
N PHE A 93 11.42 9.59 1.46
CA PHE A 93 10.19 10.26 1.89
C PHE A 93 10.41 11.18 3.09
N VAL A 94 11.15 10.72 4.11
CA VAL A 94 11.41 11.51 5.32
C VAL A 94 12.17 12.80 4.98
N VAL A 95 13.11 12.74 4.04
CA VAL A 95 13.89 13.92 3.60
C VAL A 95 13.05 14.95 2.86
N VAL A 96 11.99 14.57 2.14
CA VAL A 96 11.12 15.51 1.39
C VAL A 96 10.11 16.22 2.31
N SER A 97 9.87 15.70 3.51
CA SER A 97 9.01 16.32 4.53
C SER A 97 9.71 17.32 5.47
N GLY A 98 11.01 17.58 5.26
CA GLY A 98 11.83 18.51 6.05
C GLY A 98 11.87 19.94 5.51
#